data_AF-A0A923YXG6-F1
#
_entry.id   AF-A0A923YXG6-F1
#
_cell.length_a   1.000
_cell.length_b   1.000
_cell.length_c   1.000
_cell.angle_alpha   90.00
_cell.angle_beta   90.00
_cell.angle_gamma   90.00
#
_symmetry.space_group_name_H-M   'P 1'
#
loop_
_entity.id
_entity.type
_entity.pdbx_description
1 polymer ?
#
loop_
_entity_poly.entity_id
_entity_poly.type
_entity_poly.pdbx_seq_one_letter_code
_entity_poly.pdbx_strand_id
1 'polypeptide(L)' 'MTHPRTPVLVGVAQASDRASLPATAGSPLDLMARAAAAALADAGAG' A
#
# COMPACT_ATOMS: atom_id res chain seq x y z
N MET A 1 -16.34 -24.72 7.87
CA MET A 1 -15.26 -24.77 6.88
C MET A 1 -15.41 -23.60 5.94
N THR A 2 -14.34 -22.85 5.69
CA THR A 2 -14.31 -21.74 4.73
C THR A 2 -14.34 -22.28 3.29
N HIS A 3 -15.02 -21.58 2.39
CA HIS A 3 -15.07 -21.95 0.98
C HIS A 3 -13.71 -21.67 0.33
N PRO A 4 -13.17 -22.57 -0.52
CA PRO A 4 -11.82 -22.41 -1.08
C PRO A 4 -11.65 -21.17 -1.99
N ARG A 5 -12.76 -20.55 -2.42
CA ARG A 5 -12.77 -19.32 -3.23
C ARG A 5 -13.12 -18.06 -2.43
N THR A 6 -13.19 -18.14 -1.11
CA THR A 6 -13.40 -16.94 -0.29
C THR A 6 -12.19 -16.02 -0.46
N PRO A 7 -12.36 -14.79 -0.98
CA PRO A 7 -11.25 -13.87 -1.15
C PRO A 7 -10.74 -13.41 0.20
N VAL A 8 -9.43 -13.18 0.29
CA VAL A 8 -8.77 -12.62 1.48
C VAL A 8 -7.82 -11.51 1.06
N LEU A 9 -7.72 -10.46 1.89
CA LEU A 9 -6.66 -9.48 1.76
C LEU A 9 -5.37 -10.10 2.30
N VAL A 10 -4.35 -10.20 1.45
CA VAL A 10 -3.07 -10.84 1.80
C VAL A 10 -1.98 -9.84 2.16
N GLY A 11 -2.15 -8.56 1.78
CA GLY A 11 -1.24 -7.50 2.15
C GLY A 11 -1.94 -6.15 2.12
N VAL A 12 -1.60 -5.28 3.07
CA VAL A 12 -2.14 -3.93 3.21
C VAL A 12 -1.02 -2.97 3.58
N ALA A 13 -1.08 -1.76 3.05
CA ALA A 13 -0.12 -0.72 3.41
C ALA A 13 -0.73 0.67 3.26
N GLN A 14 -0.05 1.64 3.86
CA GLN A 14 -0.39 3.05 3.78
C GLN A 14 0.88 3.86 3.47
N ALA A 15 0.72 4.90 2.66
CA ALA A 15 1.75 5.90 2.43
C ALA A 15 1.18 7.27 2.83
N SER A 16 1.97 8.07 3.53
CA SER A 16 1.61 9.42 3.94
C SER A 16 2.77 10.37 3.74
N ASP A 17 2.43 11.59 3.31
CA ASP A 17 3.36 12.71 3.26
C ASP A 17 3.03 13.71 4.37
N ARG A 18 4.04 14.44 4.82
CA ARG A 18 3.89 15.42 5.89
C ARG A 18 3.16 16.65 5.36
N ALA A 19 1.98 16.93 5.90
CA ALA A 19 1.17 18.09 5.51
C ALA A 19 1.90 19.44 5.69
N SER A 20 2.81 19.55 6.66
CA SER A 20 3.60 20.76 6.88
C SER A 20 4.76 20.96 5.91
N LEU A 21 5.01 20.02 4.97
CA LEU A 21 6.06 20.11 3.96
C LEU A 21 5.52 19.77 2.55
N PRO A 22 4.59 20.58 2.01
CA PRO A 22 3.96 20.29 0.72
C PRO A 22 4.94 20.37 -0.45
N ALA A 23 6.02 21.15 -0.34
CA ALA A 23 7.04 21.26 -1.39
C ALA A 23 7.80 19.95 -1.66
N THR A 24 7.78 19.00 -0.71
CA THR A 24 8.40 17.68 -0.85
C THR A 24 7.38 16.56 -0.98
N ALA A 25 6.09 16.89 -1.06
CA ALA A 25 5.04 15.89 -1.20
C ALA A 25 5.10 15.25 -2.59
N GLY A 26 4.96 13.93 -2.65
CA GLY A 26 4.83 13.22 -3.91
C GLY A 26 3.49 13.53 -4.56
N SER A 27 3.42 13.34 -5.88
CA SER A 27 2.13 13.34 -6.56
C SER A 27 1.24 12.20 -6.03
N PRO A 28 -0.08 12.24 -6.27
CA PRO A 28 -0.96 11.14 -5.92
C PRO A 28 -0.50 9.78 -6.48
N LEU A 29 0.10 9.77 -7.68
CA LEU A 29 0.62 8.55 -8.29
C LEU A 29 1.88 8.04 -7.56
N ASP A 30 2.72 8.93 -7.06
CA ASP A 30 3.89 8.55 -6.26
C ASP A 30 3.47 7.95 -4.91
N LEU A 31 2.43 8.49 -4.28
CA LEU A 31 1.85 7.92 -3.06
C LEU A 31 1.26 6.53 -3.32
N MET A 32 0.53 6.37 -4.42
CA MET A 32 -0.04 5.08 -4.81
C MET A 32 1.04 4.04 -5.09
N ALA A 33 2.09 4.40 -5.84
CA ALA A 33 3.21 3.50 -6.14
C ALA A 33 3.92 3.03 -4.88
N ARG A 34 4.18 3.95 -3.93
CA ARG A 34 4.78 3.62 -2.62
C ARG A 34 3.89 2.68 -1.81
N ALA A 35 2.59 2.97 -1.72
CA ALA A 35 1.65 2.13 -0.98
C ALA A 35 1.51 0.74 -1.61
N ALA A 36 1.46 0.64 -2.95
CA ALA A 36 1.36 -0.62 -3.66
C ALA A 36 2.61 -1.50 -3.47
N ALA A 37 3.81 -0.92 -3.57
CA ALA A 37 5.06 -1.63 -3.32
C ALA A 37 5.14 -2.17 -1.89
N ALA A 38 4.72 -1.36 -0.90
CA ALA A 38 4.67 -1.77 0.50
C ALA A 38 3.63 -2.88 0.76
N ALA A 39 2.45 -2.80 0.14
CA ALA A 39 1.42 -3.83 0.28
C ALA A 39 1.85 -5.17 -0.34
N LEU A 40 2.63 -5.13 -1.43
CA LEU A 40 3.22 -6.33 -2.02
C LEU A 40 4.24 -6.99 -1.08
N ALA A 41 5.09 -6.19 -0.44
CA ALA A 41 6.04 -6.67 0.56
C ALA A 41 5.33 -7.24 1.81
N ASP A 42 4.25 -6.60 2.29
CA ASP A 42 3.41 -7.08 3.40
C ASP A 42 2.76 -8.44 3.08
N ALA A 43 2.41 -8.67 1.81
CA ALA A 43 1.92 -9.97 1.33
C ALA A 43 2.98 -11.09 1.33
N GLY A 44 4.23 -10.79 1.71
CA GLY A 44 5.34 -11.74 1.70
C GLY A 44 5.88 -12.04 0.31
N ALA A 45 5.51 -11.25 -0.70
CA ALA A 45 6.10 -11.32 -2.03
C ALA A 45 7.38 -10.47 -2.03
N GLY A 46 8.51 -11.12 -1.70
CA GLY A 46 9.87 -10.57 -1.75
C GLY A 46 10.81 -11.54 -2.45
#